data_AF-A0AAD7C753-F1
#
_entry.id   AF-A0AAD7C753-F1
#
_cell.length_a   1.000
_cell.length_b   1.000
_cell.length_c   1.000
_cell.angle_alpha   90.00
_cell.angle_beta   90.00
_cell.angle_gamma   90.00
#
_symmetry.space_group_name_H-M   'P 1'
#
loop_
_entity.id
_entity.type
_entity.pdbx_description
1 polymer ?
#
loop_
_entity_poly.entity_id
_entity_poly.type
_entity_poly.pdbx_seq_one_letter_code
_entity_poly.pdbx_strand_id
1 'polypeptide(L)'
;MSHMPHGVKFRVEFVLENDDELDAYEPPTTTSNISHLSMNIVDYFDLNHCTLVLNNTLKSLTLPHLSKLSFSVREFPRDRICWPHAGFMACAHRSSFQTSLESLLLEEVVITEVELLACLAAVPSLKYLSIGDHQSIPGSHGEEKDHGVDHHLTTNSLLSKLTLVPGSASLSAQALIPNLRTLTFRSRLQFDDNVFLDFVLSRRVQPTSRPLTCLVEWLAGDFREIDVDVSARLRELRAGREAIVCFSAGYSGNSED
;
A
#
# COMPACT_ATOMS: atom_id res chain seq x y z
N MET A 1 -26.21 -24.43 6.49
CA MET A 1 -24.81 -24.01 6.30
C MET A 1 -24.66 -23.56 4.86
N SER A 2 -24.65 -22.25 4.62
CA SER A 2 -24.54 -21.67 3.28
C SER A 2 -23.08 -21.73 2.82
N HIS A 3 -22.80 -22.46 1.73
CA HIS A 3 -21.52 -22.39 1.03
C HIS A 3 -21.32 -20.94 0.55
N MET A 4 -20.35 -20.22 1.11
CA MET A 4 -19.92 -18.97 0.51
C MET A 4 -19.24 -19.28 -0.83
N PRO A 5 -19.60 -18.59 -1.93
CA PRO A 5 -18.92 -18.78 -3.20
C PRO A 5 -17.45 -18.40 -3.05
N HIS A 6 -16.56 -19.34 -3.34
CA HIS A 6 -15.12 -19.09 -3.39
C HIS A 6 -14.85 -18.05 -4.48
N GLY A 7 -14.37 -16.87 -4.09
CA GLY A 7 -14.04 -15.78 -5.03
C GLY A 7 -12.97 -16.22 -6.04
N VAL A 8 -13.17 -15.86 -7.31
CA VAL A 8 -12.20 -16.16 -8.37
C VAL A 8 -10.95 -15.29 -8.16
N LYS A 9 -9.79 -15.94 -8.07
CA LYS A 9 -8.47 -15.27 -8.02
C LYS A 9 -7.92 -15.19 -9.43
N PHE A 10 -7.57 -13.99 -9.88
CA PHE A 10 -6.88 -13.80 -11.15
C PHE A 10 -5.47 -13.27 -10.91
N ARG A 11 -4.53 -13.91 -11.59
CA ARG A 11 -3.14 -13.48 -11.68
C ARG A 11 -2.94 -12.99 -13.10
N VAL A 12 -2.59 -11.73 -13.25
CA VAL A 12 -2.15 -11.19 -14.54
C VAL A 12 -0.64 -11.15 -14.47
N GLU A 13 -0.02 -11.94 -15.33
CA GLU A 13 1.41 -11.90 -15.60
C GLU A 13 1.59 -11.13 -16.90
N PHE A 14 2.35 -10.04 -16.85
CA PHE A 14 2.72 -9.29 -18.04
C PHE A 14 4.08 -9.78 -18.48
N VAL A 15 4.16 -10.34 -19.69
CA VAL A 15 5.42 -10.60 -20.41
C VAL A 15 5.46 -9.56 -21.50
N LEU A 16 6.39 -8.61 -21.41
CA LEU A 16 6.48 -7.49 -22.33
C LEU A 16 7.58 -7.79 -23.36
N GLU A 17 7.18 -8.03 -24.60
CA GLU A 17 8.09 -8.11 -25.75
C GLU A 17 8.27 -6.69 -26.32
N ASN A 18 9.49 -6.33 -26.73
CA ASN A 18 9.80 -4.99 -27.26
C ASN A 18 9.07 -4.77 -28.60
N ASP A 19 7.89 -4.15 -28.55
CA ASP A 19 7.22 -3.56 -29.71
C ASP A 19 7.22 -2.02 -29.55
N ASP A 20 7.92 -1.33 -30.45
CA ASP A 20 8.26 0.10 -30.36
C ASP A 20 7.09 1.06 -30.72
N GLU A 21 5.87 0.56 -30.96
CA GLU A 21 4.73 1.40 -31.40
C GLU A 21 3.51 1.26 -30.48
N LEU A 22 3.51 2.00 -29.37
CA LEU A 22 2.31 2.27 -28.56
C LEU A 22 1.67 3.59 -29.03
N ASP A 23 0.91 3.53 -30.12
CA ASP A 23 0.02 4.62 -30.53
C ASP A 23 -1.02 4.93 -29.43
N ALA A 24 -1.56 6.16 -29.45
CA ALA A 24 -2.56 6.69 -28.51
C ALA A 24 -3.94 6.01 -28.60
N TYR A 25 -3.98 4.70 -28.37
CA TYR A 25 -5.20 3.89 -28.35
C TYR A 25 -5.87 4.00 -26.98
N GLU A 26 -7.12 4.46 -26.93
CA GLU A 26 -7.96 4.33 -25.73
C GLU A 26 -8.53 2.90 -25.67
N PRO A 27 -8.09 2.05 -24.73
CA PRO A 27 -8.53 0.67 -24.68
C PRO A 27 -10.03 0.59 -24.31
N PRO A 28 -10.80 -0.31 -24.94
CA PRO A 28 -12.20 -0.51 -24.60
C PRO A 28 -12.34 -0.93 -23.14
N THR A 29 -13.38 -0.42 -22.47
CA THR A 29 -13.63 -0.79 -21.06
C THR A 29 -14.20 -2.21 -20.98
N THR A 30 -13.58 -3.06 -20.14
CA THR A 30 -13.97 -4.45 -19.89
C THR A 30 -14.41 -4.62 -18.45
N THR A 31 -15.59 -5.21 -18.24
CA THR A 31 -16.13 -5.50 -16.91
C THR A 31 -15.83 -6.95 -16.51
N SER A 32 -15.44 -7.18 -15.26
CA SER A 32 -15.18 -8.53 -14.75
C SER A 32 -15.61 -8.70 -13.28
N ASN A 33 -16.03 -9.92 -12.93
CA ASN A 33 -16.54 -10.28 -11.59
C ASN A 33 -15.44 -10.79 -10.64
N ILE A 34 -14.19 -10.40 -10.87
CA ILE A 34 -13.07 -10.81 -10.03
C ILE A 34 -13.17 -10.15 -8.65
N SER A 35 -12.82 -10.91 -7.61
CA SER A 35 -12.74 -10.36 -6.24
C SER A 35 -11.29 -10.12 -5.81
N HIS A 36 -10.33 -10.76 -6.46
CA HIS A 36 -8.92 -10.65 -6.12
C HIS A 36 -8.11 -10.47 -7.40
N LEU A 37 -7.37 -9.37 -7.47
CA LEU A 37 -6.47 -9.05 -8.58
C LEU A 37 -5.05 -8.89 -8.05
N SER A 38 -4.16 -9.73 -8.57
CA SER A 38 -2.72 -9.61 -8.35
C SER A 38 -2.03 -9.35 -9.68
N MET A 39 -1.44 -8.16 -9.80
CA MET A 39 -0.64 -7.77 -10.96
C MET A 39 0.82 -8.07 -10.64
N ASN A 40 1.37 -9.08 -11.31
CA ASN A 40 2.75 -9.52 -11.11
C ASN A 40 3.54 -9.14 -12.34
N ILE A 41 4.65 -8.45 -12.14
CA ILE A 41 5.63 -8.24 -13.22
C ILE A 41 6.71 -9.29 -13.07
N VAL A 42 6.87 -10.06 -14.14
CA VAL A 42 7.80 -11.18 -14.29
C VAL A 42 8.57 -10.85 -15.56
N ASP A 43 9.89 -10.70 -15.46
CA ASP A 43 10.79 -10.35 -16.57
C ASP A 43 10.45 -9.02 -17.30
N TYR A 44 11.28 -7.99 -17.15
CA TYR A 44 11.08 -6.70 -17.84
C TYR A 44 12.37 -6.01 -18.23
N PHE A 45 12.32 -5.32 -19.37
CA PHE A 45 13.43 -4.54 -19.90
C PHE A 45 13.32 -3.04 -19.56
N ASP A 46 12.11 -2.52 -19.30
CA ASP A 46 11.85 -1.10 -19.01
C ASP A 46 10.70 -0.89 -18.01
N LEU A 47 11.01 -0.32 -16.84
CA LEU A 47 10.04 0.03 -15.78
C LEU A 47 8.99 1.06 -16.23
N ASN A 48 9.35 1.98 -17.13
CA ASN A 48 8.43 3.00 -17.63
C ASN A 48 7.36 2.33 -18.50
N HIS A 49 7.77 1.44 -19.38
CA HIS A 49 6.86 0.63 -20.18
C HIS A 49 5.93 -0.23 -19.30
N CYS A 50 6.46 -0.88 -18.26
CA CYS A 50 5.64 -1.60 -17.27
C CYS A 50 4.57 -0.70 -16.63
N THR A 51 4.95 0.49 -16.17
CA THR A 51 4.05 1.46 -15.55
C THR A 51 2.94 1.88 -16.51
N LEU A 52 3.29 2.13 -17.78
CA LEU A 52 2.33 2.47 -18.84
C LEU A 52 1.33 1.35 -19.07
N VAL A 53 1.79 0.10 -19.17
CA VAL A 53 0.93 -1.08 -19.36
C VAL A 53 -0.02 -1.28 -18.18
N LEU A 54 0.47 -1.17 -16.95
CA LEU A 54 -0.38 -1.25 -15.75
C LEU A 54 -1.43 -0.13 -15.73
N ASN A 55 -1.03 1.09 -16.08
CA ASN A 55 -1.92 2.24 -16.15
C ASN A 55 -3.02 2.03 -17.20
N ASN A 56 -2.67 1.60 -18.42
CA ASN A 56 -3.63 1.33 -19.48
C ASN A 56 -4.56 0.15 -19.12
N THR A 57 -4.03 -0.89 -18.48
CA THR A 57 -4.83 -2.02 -17.99
C THR A 57 -5.83 -1.56 -16.94
N LEU A 58 -5.43 -0.78 -15.94
CA LEU A 58 -6.38 -0.27 -14.94
C LEU A 58 -7.39 0.71 -15.57
N LYS A 59 -6.97 1.53 -16.56
CA LYS A 59 -7.89 2.41 -17.30
C LYS A 59 -8.96 1.64 -18.07
N SER A 60 -8.69 0.41 -18.52
CA SER A 60 -9.64 -0.40 -19.27
C SER A 60 -10.52 -1.29 -18.40
N LEU A 61 -10.24 -1.47 -17.11
CA LEU A 61 -10.99 -2.42 -16.27
C LEU A 61 -12.14 -1.76 -15.47
N THR A 62 -13.25 -2.49 -15.34
CA THR A 62 -14.32 -2.22 -14.36
C THR A 62 -14.53 -3.46 -13.50
N LEU A 63 -14.24 -3.37 -12.20
CA LEU A 63 -14.09 -4.50 -11.29
C LEU A 63 -15.00 -4.32 -10.04
N PRO A 64 -16.34 -4.34 -10.20
CA PRO A 64 -17.29 -3.93 -9.15
C PRO A 64 -17.23 -4.79 -7.88
N HIS A 65 -16.65 -5.98 -7.96
CA HIS A 65 -16.55 -6.93 -6.84
C HIS A 65 -15.13 -7.08 -6.28
N LEU A 66 -14.18 -6.26 -6.74
CA LEU A 66 -12.79 -6.35 -6.30
C LEU A 66 -12.66 -5.98 -4.83
N SER A 67 -12.27 -6.94 -4.00
CA SER A 67 -12.02 -6.75 -2.57
C SER A 67 -10.54 -6.73 -2.22
N LYS A 68 -9.68 -7.30 -3.07
CA LYS A 68 -8.23 -7.29 -2.87
C LYS A 68 -7.48 -6.91 -4.15
N LEU A 69 -6.58 -5.94 -4.03
CA LEU A 69 -5.64 -5.53 -5.06
C LEU A 69 -4.20 -5.60 -4.51
N SER A 70 -3.29 -6.17 -5.29
CA SER A 70 -1.88 -6.26 -4.93
C SER A 70 -0.98 -6.15 -6.15
N PHE A 71 0.16 -5.49 -5.97
CA PHE A 71 1.23 -5.37 -6.96
C PHE A 71 2.48 -6.05 -6.40
N SER A 72 3.22 -6.76 -7.25
CA SER A 72 4.47 -7.41 -6.85
C SER A 72 5.42 -7.59 -8.03
N VAL A 73 6.72 -7.45 -7.74
CA VAL A 73 7.84 -7.75 -8.64
C VAL A 73 8.54 -9.00 -8.10
N ARG A 74 8.75 -10.03 -8.95
CA ARG A 74 9.29 -11.32 -8.48
C ARG A 74 10.80 -11.49 -8.59
N GLU A 75 11.46 -10.77 -9.49
CA GLU A 75 12.80 -11.19 -9.95
C GLU A 75 13.91 -10.16 -9.72
N PHE A 76 13.58 -8.90 -9.43
CA PHE A 76 14.56 -7.84 -9.28
C PHE A 76 14.26 -6.99 -8.04
N PRO A 77 14.83 -7.30 -6.87
CA PRO A 77 14.52 -6.58 -5.61
C PRO A 77 15.00 -5.11 -5.61
N ARG A 78 15.80 -4.70 -6.61
CA ARG A 78 16.28 -3.32 -6.75
C ARG A 78 15.32 -2.44 -7.52
N ASP A 79 14.58 -3.01 -8.47
CA ASP A 79 13.80 -2.26 -9.42
C ASP A 79 12.32 -2.32 -9.03
N ARG A 80 11.75 -1.16 -8.73
CA ARG A 80 10.37 -1.00 -8.26
C ARG A 80 9.53 -0.32 -9.34
N ILE A 81 8.26 -0.73 -9.43
CA ILE A 81 7.34 -0.20 -10.43
C ILE A 81 6.76 1.11 -9.93
N CYS A 82 6.68 2.12 -10.80
CA CYS A 82 5.97 3.35 -10.48
C CYS A 82 4.47 3.10 -10.36
N TRP A 83 3.83 3.73 -9.38
CA TRP A 83 2.41 3.59 -9.15
C TRP A 83 1.60 4.10 -10.36
N PRO A 84 0.73 3.29 -10.97
CA PRO A 84 -0.13 3.71 -12.08
C PRO A 84 -1.31 4.58 -11.58
N HIS A 85 -1.00 5.76 -11.02
CA HIS A 85 -1.96 6.58 -10.27
C HIS A 85 -3.25 6.89 -11.05
N ALA A 86 -3.12 7.43 -12.27
CA ALA A 86 -4.27 7.81 -13.08
C ALA A 86 -5.17 6.63 -13.41
N GLY A 87 -4.58 5.48 -13.79
CA GLY A 87 -5.32 4.25 -14.08
C GLY A 87 -6.01 3.69 -12.85
N PHE A 88 -5.35 3.68 -11.69
CA PHE A 88 -5.96 3.27 -10.44
C PHE A 88 -7.18 4.13 -10.10
N MET A 89 -7.05 5.47 -10.13
CA MET A 89 -8.14 6.37 -9.78
C MET A 89 -9.34 6.23 -10.73
N ALA A 90 -9.08 6.08 -12.04
CA ALA A 90 -10.13 5.82 -13.03
C ALA A 90 -10.84 4.47 -12.77
N CYS A 91 -10.07 3.42 -12.46
CA CYS A 91 -10.62 2.12 -12.10
C CYS A 91 -11.45 2.18 -10.81
N ALA A 92 -10.94 2.84 -9.78
CA ALA A 92 -11.57 2.98 -8.47
C ALA A 92 -12.95 3.64 -8.57
N HIS A 93 -13.03 4.73 -9.35
CA HIS A 93 -14.28 5.43 -9.61
C HIS A 93 -15.31 4.53 -10.33
N ARG A 94 -14.93 3.90 -11.45
CA ARG A 94 -15.84 3.03 -12.21
C ARG A 94 -16.26 1.78 -11.44
N SER A 95 -15.36 1.25 -10.61
CA SER A 95 -15.53 -0.02 -9.90
C SER A 95 -16.09 0.15 -8.49
N SER A 96 -16.41 1.38 -8.06
CA SER A 96 -16.94 1.70 -6.73
C SER A 96 -16.06 1.19 -5.57
N PHE A 97 -14.73 1.32 -5.70
CA PHE A 97 -13.78 0.82 -4.70
C PHE A 97 -14.01 1.41 -3.30
N GLN A 98 -14.66 2.57 -3.20
CA GLN A 98 -15.07 3.14 -1.92
C GLN A 98 -15.94 2.22 -1.05
N THR A 99 -16.55 1.20 -1.64
CA THR A 99 -17.43 0.24 -0.96
C THR A 99 -16.93 -1.20 -1.02
N SER A 100 -16.17 -1.56 -2.05
CA SER A 100 -15.79 -2.94 -2.34
C SER A 100 -14.36 -3.28 -1.93
N LEU A 101 -13.41 -2.34 -2.04
CA LEU A 101 -12.00 -2.65 -1.84
C LEU A 101 -11.67 -2.71 -0.35
N GLU A 102 -11.23 -3.87 0.12
CA GLU A 102 -10.92 -4.12 1.53
C GLU A 102 -9.41 -4.28 1.78
N SER A 103 -8.64 -4.66 0.75
CA SER A 103 -7.20 -4.92 0.87
C SER A 103 -6.42 -4.32 -0.29
N LEU A 104 -5.38 -3.54 0.05
CA LEU A 104 -4.47 -2.89 -0.89
C LEU A 104 -3.03 -3.11 -0.44
N LEU A 105 -2.22 -3.77 -1.27
CA LEU A 105 -0.82 -4.11 -0.98
C LEU A 105 0.12 -3.42 -1.99
N LEU A 106 1.00 -2.56 -1.48
CA LEU A 106 1.86 -1.63 -2.23
C LEU A 106 3.34 -1.71 -1.79
N GLU A 107 3.80 -2.84 -1.25
CA GLU A 107 5.17 -2.98 -0.72
C GLU A 107 6.26 -2.79 -1.79
N GLU A 108 5.99 -3.20 -3.03
CA GLU A 108 6.96 -3.22 -4.14
C GLU A 108 6.70 -2.12 -5.19
N VAL A 109 6.07 -1.02 -4.76
CA VAL A 109 5.66 0.08 -5.66
C VAL A 109 6.28 1.40 -5.21
N VAL A 110 6.80 2.18 -6.16
CA VAL A 110 7.17 3.59 -5.98
C VAL A 110 5.91 4.43 -6.08
N ILE A 111 5.47 4.99 -4.95
CA ILE A 111 4.30 5.87 -4.85
C ILE A 111 4.67 7.06 -3.99
N THR A 112 4.24 8.27 -4.36
CA THR A 112 4.45 9.46 -3.52
C THR A 112 3.44 9.51 -2.37
N GLU A 113 3.73 10.23 -1.29
CA GLU A 113 2.77 10.40 -0.18
C GLU A 113 1.47 11.05 -0.68
N VAL A 114 1.56 12.05 -1.57
CA VAL A 114 0.39 12.76 -2.13
C VAL A 114 -0.51 11.79 -2.90
N GLU A 115 0.07 10.94 -3.75
CA GLU A 115 -0.68 9.93 -4.49
C GLU A 115 -1.29 8.89 -3.56
N LEU A 116 -0.55 8.45 -2.54
CA LEU A 116 -1.05 7.50 -1.55
C LEU A 116 -2.26 8.07 -0.81
N LEU A 117 -2.19 9.31 -0.33
CA LEU A 117 -3.30 9.96 0.37
C LEU A 117 -4.54 10.08 -0.53
N ALA A 118 -4.36 10.42 -1.81
CA ALA A 118 -5.45 10.47 -2.79
C ALA A 118 -6.07 9.08 -3.04
N CYS A 119 -5.24 8.04 -3.14
CA CYS A 119 -5.71 6.66 -3.25
C CYS A 119 -6.53 6.24 -2.02
N LEU A 120 -6.01 6.50 -0.82
CA LEU A 120 -6.69 6.15 0.44
C LEU A 120 -8.03 6.86 0.60
N ALA A 121 -8.13 8.13 0.16
CA ALA A 121 -9.40 8.87 0.12
C ALA A 121 -10.43 8.22 -0.82
N ALA A 122 -9.99 7.55 -1.89
CA ALA A 122 -10.87 6.83 -2.82
C ALA A 122 -11.32 5.45 -2.31
N VAL A 123 -10.69 4.91 -1.25
CA VAL A 123 -10.96 3.55 -0.74
C VAL A 123 -11.24 3.50 0.77
N PRO A 124 -12.19 4.28 1.31
CA PRO A 124 -12.49 4.31 2.76
C PRO A 124 -12.94 2.96 3.37
N SER A 125 -13.37 1.99 2.55
CA SER A 125 -13.71 0.62 2.98
C SER A 125 -12.50 -0.25 3.35
N LEU A 126 -11.29 0.25 3.14
CA LEU A 126 -10.06 -0.52 3.36
C LEU A 126 -9.93 -1.00 4.81
N LYS A 127 -9.59 -2.29 4.95
CA LYS A 127 -9.33 -2.99 6.22
C LYS A 127 -7.87 -3.43 6.33
N TYR A 128 -7.21 -3.66 5.20
CA TYR A 128 -5.85 -4.16 5.12
C TYR A 128 -5.03 -3.27 4.19
N LEU A 129 -4.04 -2.57 4.74
CA LEU A 129 -3.10 -1.76 3.98
C LEU A 129 -1.71 -2.33 4.19
N SER A 130 -0.98 -2.53 3.10
CA SER A 130 0.46 -2.73 3.15
C SER A 130 1.18 -1.73 2.26
N ILE A 131 2.20 -1.06 2.79
CA ILE A 131 3.02 -0.05 2.10
C ILE A 131 4.49 -0.27 2.41
N GLY A 132 5.38 0.26 1.57
CA GLY A 132 6.82 0.18 1.82
C GLY A 132 7.53 1.47 1.45
N ASP A 133 8.38 1.97 2.36
CA ASP A 133 9.37 2.97 2.02
C ASP A 133 10.28 2.41 0.91
N HIS A 134 10.74 3.28 0.00
CA HIS A 134 11.63 2.91 -1.09
C HIS A 134 12.87 3.78 -1.07
N GLN A 135 13.99 3.20 -1.51
CA GLN A 135 15.19 3.97 -1.83
C GLN A 135 15.04 4.47 -3.26
N SER A 136 15.30 5.75 -3.47
CA SER A 136 15.51 6.27 -4.83
C SER A 136 16.70 5.53 -5.44
N ILE A 137 16.50 4.86 -6.57
CA ILE A 137 17.60 4.21 -7.30
C ILE A 137 18.45 5.34 -7.91
N PRO A 138 19.72 5.52 -7.50
CA PRO A 138 20.57 6.53 -8.10
C PRO A 138 20.83 6.16 -9.56
N GLY A 139 20.35 6.97 -10.52
CA GLY A 139 20.74 6.86 -11.92
C GLY A 139 19.67 6.38 -12.93
N SER A 140 18.40 6.23 -12.54
CA SER A 140 17.31 5.89 -13.49
C SER A 140 16.84 7.05 -14.37
N HIS A 141 17.32 8.28 -14.12
CA HIS A 141 17.24 9.39 -15.07
C HIS A 141 18.65 9.86 -15.36
N GLY A 142 19.12 9.61 -16.59
CA GLY A 142 20.52 9.69 -16.99
C GLY A 142 21.19 11.06 -16.92
N GLU A 143 20.55 12.10 -16.41
CA GLU A 143 21.16 13.41 -16.27
C GLU A 143 20.72 14.09 -14.97
N GLU A 144 21.73 14.65 -14.31
CA GLU A 144 21.72 15.39 -13.04
C GLU A 144 21.68 14.54 -11.76
N LYS A 145 22.69 14.84 -10.92
CA LYS A 145 22.86 14.36 -9.54
C LYS A 145 21.76 14.94 -8.67
N ASP A 146 20.51 14.64 -8.97
CA ASP A 146 19.43 14.95 -8.06
C ASP A 146 19.67 14.05 -6.84
N HIS A 147 20.03 14.68 -5.74
CA HIS A 147 20.29 14.02 -4.48
C HIS A 147 19.07 13.18 -4.16
N GLY A 148 19.21 11.85 -4.29
CA GLY A 148 18.13 10.88 -4.22
C GLY A 148 17.10 11.29 -3.17
N VAL A 149 15.94 11.75 -3.65
CA VAL A 149 14.85 12.14 -2.78
C VAL A 149 14.32 10.85 -2.22
N ASP A 150 14.79 10.48 -1.02
CA ASP A 150 14.29 9.31 -0.33
C ASP A 150 12.77 9.48 -0.15
N HIS A 151 12.02 8.54 -0.71
CA HIS A 151 10.57 8.54 -0.63
C HIS A 151 10.15 7.76 0.61
N HIS A 152 10.04 8.51 1.70
CA HIS A 152 9.46 8.03 2.95
C HIS A 152 7.95 8.08 2.83
N LEU A 153 7.29 6.93 2.89
CA LEU A 153 5.83 6.84 2.90
C LEU A 153 5.30 6.83 4.34
N THR A 154 6.05 6.22 5.24
CA THR A 154 5.66 6.10 6.65
C THR A 154 6.05 7.37 7.41
N THR A 155 5.34 8.46 7.16
CA THR A 155 5.59 9.79 7.75
C THR A 155 4.60 10.14 8.86
N ASN A 156 4.92 11.15 9.67
CA ASN A 156 3.98 11.74 10.63
C ASN A 156 2.68 12.21 9.98
N SER A 157 2.77 12.75 8.76
CA SER A 157 1.62 13.26 8.01
C SER A 157 0.67 12.12 7.66
N LEU A 158 1.18 11.01 7.09
CA LEU A 158 0.38 9.83 6.80
C LEU A 158 -0.28 9.28 8.08
N LEU A 159 0.50 9.04 9.15
CA LEU A 159 -0.03 8.49 10.40
C LEU A 159 -1.12 9.39 11.01
N SER A 160 -0.95 10.71 10.95
CA SER A 160 -1.96 11.68 11.40
C SER A 160 -3.26 11.57 10.58
N LYS A 161 -3.17 11.39 9.25
CA LYS A 161 -4.33 11.17 8.37
C LYS A 161 -5.02 9.81 8.59
N LEU A 162 -4.28 8.84 9.12
CA LEU A 162 -4.80 7.54 9.53
C LEU A 162 -5.35 7.52 10.96
N THR A 163 -5.11 8.56 11.75
CA THR A 163 -5.54 8.63 13.16
C THR A 163 -7.01 8.99 13.26
N LEU A 164 -7.77 8.25 14.06
CA LEU A 164 -9.18 8.58 14.33
C LEU A 164 -9.25 9.74 15.32
N VAL A 165 -10.03 10.77 14.99
CA VAL A 165 -10.30 11.89 15.89
C VAL A 165 -11.63 11.65 16.62
N PRO A 166 -11.63 11.37 17.94
CA PRO A 166 -12.85 11.13 18.70
C PRO A 166 -13.76 12.36 18.69
N GLY A 167 -15.07 12.16 18.51
CA GLY A 167 -16.07 13.23 18.65
C GLY A 167 -16.09 14.27 17.52
N SER A 168 -15.27 14.11 16.48
CA SER A 168 -15.36 14.99 15.31
C SER A 168 -16.62 14.67 14.49
N ALA A 169 -17.61 15.57 14.56
CA ALA A 169 -18.77 15.54 13.66
C ALA A 169 -18.43 15.98 12.23
N SER A 170 -17.22 16.52 12.00
CA SER A 170 -16.80 16.95 10.67
C SER A 170 -16.35 15.76 9.82
N LEU A 171 -16.99 15.60 8.66
CA LEU A 171 -16.59 14.65 7.63
C LEU A 171 -15.14 14.87 7.17
N SER A 172 -14.65 16.12 7.20
CA SER A 172 -13.28 16.45 6.77
C SER A 172 -12.18 16.05 7.77
N ALA A 173 -12.55 15.73 9.01
CA ALA A 173 -11.64 15.33 10.08
C ALA A 173 -11.77 13.83 10.41
N GLN A 174 -12.47 13.07 9.58
CA GLN A 174 -12.48 11.62 9.67
C GLN A 174 -11.16 11.05 9.11
N ALA A 175 -10.66 9.97 9.71
CA ALA A 175 -9.51 9.27 9.17
C ALA A 175 -9.83 8.77 7.75
N LEU A 176 -8.83 8.78 6.85
CA LEU A 176 -9.02 8.38 5.45
C LEU A 176 -9.57 6.96 5.30
N ILE A 177 -9.10 6.05 6.16
CA ILE A 177 -9.52 4.64 6.18
C ILE A 177 -10.01 4.28 7.58
N PRO A 178 -11.26 4.63 7.92
CA PRO A 178 -11.77 4.45 9.27
C PRO A 178 -11.86 2.97 9.65
N ASN A 179 -11.94 2.04 8.71
CA ASN A 179 -12.10 0.61 8.98
C ASN A 179 -10.79 -0.20 9.00
N LEU A 180 -9.63 0.47 9.01
CA LEU A 180 -8.31 -0.18 9.02
C LEU A 180 -8.14 -1.11 10.23
N ARG A 181 -7.84 -2.38 9.96
CA ARG A 181 -7.60 -3.45 10.95
C ARG A 181 -6.18 -3.96 10.92
N THR A 182 -5.56 -3.96 9.74
CA THR A 182 -4.19 -4.40 9.58
C THR A 182 -3.44 -3.37 8.78
N LEU A 183 -2.36 -2.89 9.36
CA LEU A 183 -1.40 -2.02 8.71
C LEU A 183 -0.05 -2.73 8.72
N THR A 184 0.48 -3.00 7.54
CA THR A 184 1.84 -3.47 7.36
C THR A 184 2.64 -2.35 6.73
N PHE A 185 3.81 -2.04 7.28
CA PHE A 185 4.75 -1.16 6.59
C PHE A 185 6.17 -1.69 6.67
N ARG A 186 6.84 -1.70 5.52
CA ARG A 186 8.30 -1.81 5.42
C ARG A 186 8.89 -0.42 5.53
N SER A 187 9.41 -0.04 6.68
CA SER A 187 9.73 1.35 6.99
C SER A 187 11.17 1.58 7.42
N ARG A 188 11.65 2.79 7.18
CA ARG A 188 12.88 3.39 7.74
C ARG A 188 12.61 4.20 9.02
N LEU A 189 11.41 4.10 9.60
CA LEU A 189 11.02 4.69 10.89
C LEU A 189 11.17 6.23 10.98
N GLN A 190 10.85 6.94 9.88
CA GLN A 190 10.85 8.40 9.83
C GLN A 190 9.56 9.04 10.38
N PHE A 191 9.14 8.58 11.54
CA PHE A 191 8.01 9.14 12.27
C PHE A 191 8.35 9.30 13.75
N ASP A 192 7.65 10.19 14.41
CA ASP A 192 7.73 10.39 15.84
C ASP A 192 6.99 9.26 16.57
N ASP A 193 7.61 8.71 17.61
CA ASP A 193 7.04 7.56 18.34
C ASP A 193 5.69 7.91 18.98
N ASN A 194 5.52 9.17 19.39
CA ASN A 194 4.25 9.68 19.93
C ASN A 194 3.16 9.74 18.86
N VAL A 195 3.48 10.16 17.63
CA VAL A 195 2.50 10.19 16.52
C VAL A 195 2.06 8.77 16.16
N PHE A 196 2.99 7.82 16.18
CA PHE A 196 2.66 6.41 15.99
C PHE A 196 1.80 5.86 17.14
N LEU A 197 2.12 6.20 18.38
CA LEU A 197 1.33 5.80 19.54
C LEU A 197 -0.10 6.36 19.48
N ASP A 198 -0.26 7.64 19.12
CA ASP A 198 -1.57 8.28 18.95
C ASP A 198 -2.41 7.58 17.88
N PHE A 199 -1.80 7.23 16.75
CA PHE A 199 -2.44 6.42 15.73
C PHE A 199 -2.95 5.09 16.31
N VAL A 200 -2.09 4.32 17.00
CA VAL A 200 -2.47 3.02 17.57
C VAL A 200 -3.58 3.17 18.61
N LEU A 201 -3.47 4.15 19.52
CA LEU A 201 -4.46 4.42 20.56
C LEU A 201 -5.80 4.83 19.97
N SER A 202 -5.81 5.61 18.89
CA SER A 202 -7.05 6.03 18.24
C SER A 202 -7.88 4.85 17.74
N ARG A 203 -7.23 3.73 17.37
CA ARG A 203 -7.87 2.52 16.85
C ARG A 203 -8.38 1.56 17.94
N ARG A 204 -7.99 1.77 19.20
CA ARG A 204 -8.48 0.99 20.37
C ARG A 204 -10.00 1.08 20.55
N VAL A 205 -10.58 2.23 20.19
CA VAL A 205 -11.96 2.61 20.55
C VAL A 205 -13.00 2.07 19.57
N GLN A 206 -12.59 1.35 18.52
CA GLN A 206 -13.56 0.84 17.56
C GLN A 206 -14.36 -0.34 18.14
N PRO A 207 -15.70 -0.32 18.09
CA PRO A 207 -16.56 -1.45 18.48
C PRO A 207 -16.38 -2.71 17.64
N THR A 208 -15.43 -2.71 16.71
CA THR A 208 -15.13 -3.86 15.87
C THR A 208 -14.51 -4.97 16.72
N SER A 209 -14.98 -6.20 16.52
CA SER A 209 -14.58 -7.39 17.28
C SER A 209 -13.12 -7.83 17.16
N ARG A 210 -12.24 -7.00 16.55
CA ARG A 210 -10.84 -7.34 16.31
C ARG A 210 -9.92 -6.15 16.65
N PRO A 211 -8.81 -6.39 17.36
CA PRO A 211 -7.80 -5.37 17.59
C PRO A 211 -7.09 -4.97 16.29
N LEU A 212 -6.55 -3.75 16.27
CA LEU A 212 -5.61 -3.32 15.24
C LEU A 212 -4.38 -4.24 15.27
N THR A 213 -3.93 -4.70 14.11
CA THR A 213 -2.64 -5.36 13.92
C THR A 213 -1.73 -4.44 13.14
N CYS A 214 -0.57 -4.09 13.69
CA CYS A 214 0.45 -3.30 13.04
C CYS A 214 1.72 -4.14 12.91
N LEU A 215 2.16 -4.38 11.68
CA LEU A 215 3.37 -5.13 11.37
C LEU A 215 4.40 -4.16 10.80
N VAL A 216 5.49 -3.98 11.53
CA VAL A 216 6.56 -3.05 11.19
C VAL A 216 7.79 -3.86 10.82
N GLU A 217 8.11 -3.85 9.54
CA GLU A 217 9.32 -4.47 9.01
C GLU A 217 10.37 -3.40 8.77
N TRP A 218 11.56 -3.57 9.34
CA TRP A 218 12.64 -2.61 9.15
C TRP A 218 13.38 -2.86 7.85
N LEU A 219 13.62 -1.80 7.09
CA LEU A 219 14.56 -1.85 5.97
C LEU A 219 15.99 -1.82 6.52
N ALA A 220 16.84 -2.73 6.02
CA ALA A 220 18.21 -2.92 6.52
C ALA A 220 19.02 -1.61 6.49
N GLY A 221 19.71 -1.29 7.58
CA GLY A 221 20.58 -0.12 7.72
C GLY A 221 20.06 0.96 8.67
N ASP A 222 18.75 1.06 8.87
CA ASP A 222 18.11 2.15 9.64
C ASP A 222 17.48 1.65 10.95
N PHE A 223 18.26 0.94 11.77
CA PHE A 223 17.79 0.54 13.10
C PHE A 223 17.71 1.77 14.01
N ARG A 224 16.49 2.10 14.43
CA ARG A 224 16.23 3.07 15.48
C ARG A 224 15.50 2.37 16.63
N GLU A 225 15.97 2.60 17.85
CA GLU A 225 15.23 2.22 19.04
C GLU A 225 13.99 3.11 19.21
N ILE A 226 12.85 2.47 19.44
CA ILE A 226 11.63 3.17 19.82
C ILE A 226 11.77 3.62 21.26
N ASP A 227 11.29 4.82 21.54
CA ASP A 227 11.25 5.38 22.88
C ASP A 227 10.71 4.36 23.91
N VAL A 228 11.38 4.30 25.07
CA VAL A 228 11.13 3.28 26.09
C VAL A 228 9.71 3.36 26.65
N ASP A 229 9.17 4.57 26.80
CA ASP A 229 7.83 4.80 27.33
C ASP A 229 6.78 4.41 26.30
N VAL A 230 7.02 4.73 25.02
CA VAL A 230 6.17 4.28 23.91
C VAL A 230 6.18 2.76 23.80
N SER A 231 7.35 2.13 23.87
CA SER A 231 7.50 0.66 23.87
C SER A 231 6.76 0.00 25.03
N ALA A 232 6.86 0.56 26.23
CA ALA A 232 6.12 0.08 27.40
C ALA A 232 4.60 0.17 27.16
N ARG A 233 4.13 1.30 26.61
CA ARG A 233 2.71 1.50 26.33
C ARG A 233 2.18 0.55 25.26
N LEU A 234 2.92 0.31 24.19
CA LEU A 234 2.55 -0.65 23.15
C LEU A 234 2.46 -2.09 23.70
N ARG A 235 3.33 -2.45 24.65
CA ARG A 235 3.28 -3.75 25.34
C ARG A 235 2.03 -3.90 26.20
N GLU A 236 1.61 -2.85 26.89
CA GLU A 236 0.35 -2.83 27.66
C GLU A 236 -0.87 -3.06 26.76
N LEU A 237 -0.94 -2.35 25.62
CA LEU A 237 -2.03 -2.52 24.63
C LEU A 237 -2.09 -3.96 24.10
N ARG A 238 -0.92 -4.58 23.86
CA ARG A 238 -0.82 -5.98 23.45
C ARG A 238 -1.31 -6.94 24.52
N ALA A 239 -0.94 -6.73 25.79
CA ALA A 239 -1.40 -7.54 26.91
C ALA A 239 -2.93 -7.45 27.09
N GLY A 240 -3.50 -6.26 26.88
CA GLY A 240 -4.94 -6.02 26.87
C GLY A 240 -5.69 -6.54 25.64
N ARG A 241 -4.97 -7.07 24.63
CA ARG A 241 -5.51 -7.46 23.31
C ARG A 241 -6.24 -6.32 22.59
N GLU A 242 -5.79 -5.10 22.80
CA GLU A 242 -6.35 -3.88 22.23
C GLU A 242 -5.68 -3.52 20.91
N ALA A 243 -4.38 -3.80 20.80
CA ALA A 243 -3.61 -3.70 19.57
C ALA A 243 -2.49 -4.76 19.57
N ILE A 244 -2.12 -5.26 18.40
CA ILE A 244 -0.98 -6.16 18.21
C ILE A 244 0.03 -5.40 17.37
N VAL A 245 1.10 -4.91 18.00
CA VAL A 245 2.21 -4.26 17.29
C VAL A 245 3.41 -5.19 17.33
N CYS A 246 3.91 -5.55 16.15
CA CYS A 246 5.07 -6.40 15.97
C CYS A 246 6.14 -5.65 15.20
N PHE A 247 7.35 -5.62 15.74
CA PHE A 247 8.54 -5.15 15.04
C PHE A 247 9.36 -6.36 14.65
N SER A 248 9.75 -6.43 13.39
CA SER A 248 10.65 -7.45 12.87
C SER A 248 11.72 -6.82 12.01
N ALA A 249 12.95 -7.29 12.16
CA ALA A 249 13.99 -6.98 11.19
C ALA A 249 13.56 -7.57 9.84
N GLY A 250 13.50 -6.73 8.80
CA GLY A 250 13.30 -7.21 7.44
C GLY A 250 14.51 -8.09 7.08
N TYR A 251 14.25 -9.34 6.74
CA TYR A 251 15.30 -10.23 6.27
C TYR A 251 15.66 -9.78 4.85
N SER A 252 16.71 -8.96 4.71
CA SER A 252 17.33 -8.77 3.40
C SER A 252 18.03 -10.08 3.06
N GLY A 253 17.34 -10.97 2.37
CA GLY A 253 17.88 -12.22 1.88
C GLY A 253 18.97 -11.98 0.84
N ASN A 254 20.14 -11.54 1.29
CA ASN A 254 21.39 -11.71 0.58
C ASN A 254 22.06 -12.96 1.15
N SER A 255 21.51 -14.13 0.84
CA SER A 255 22.30 -15.35 0.82
C SER A 255 22.90 -15.47 -0.59
N GLU A 256 23.91 -14.65 -0.86
CA GLU A 256 24.91 -15.00 -1.86
C GLU A 256 25.93 -15.90 -1.15
N ASP A 257 25.72 -17.21 -1.25
CA ASP A 257 26.77 -18.24 -1.16
C ASP A 257 26.97 -18.80 -2.58
#